data_AF-A0AAN8VSU2-F1
#
_entry.id   AF-A0AAN8VSU2-F1
#
_cell.length_a   1.000
_cell.length_b   1.000
_cell.length_c   1.000
_cell.angle_alpha   90.00
_cell.angle_beta   90.00
_cell.angle_gamma   90.00
#
_symmetry.space_group_name_H-M   'P 1'
#
loop_
_entity.id
_entity.type
_entity.pdbx_description
1 polymer ?
#
loop_
_entity_poly.entity_id
_entity_poly.type
_entity_poly.pdbx_seq_one_letter_code
_entity_poly.pdbx_strand_id
1 'polypeptide(L)'
;MMKIWSLIYCMSLARLLVRKDRTMLDPILSKDVLVMPCKGLLKACAMSLPDLWNSRCCLKSIEGFDHSVVNASLGACGDLPLPQAGPYLPYHIWQCGETNELSQELIVMEFDFSNPISPCSGNAKFEFTAPGVCHGFALWIDWVMDAENSVVISTGPGMSSHPRVG
;
A
#
# COMPACT_ATOMS: atom_id res chain seq x y z
N MET A 1 -20.71 5.57 -0.34
CA MET A 1 -20.84 4.44 0.62
C MET A 1 -19.49 3.74 0.66
N MET A 2 -18.89 3.61 1.84
CA MET A 2 -17.48 3.22 2.01
C MET A 2 -17.40 1.70 2.21
N LYS A 3 -16.82 0.96 1.26
CA LYS A 3 -16.60 -0.51 1.35
C LYS A 3 -15.11 -0.80 1.55
N ILE A 4 -14.49 -0.12 2.51
CA ILE A 4 -13.04 -0.13 2.74
C ILE A 4 -12.64 -1.39 3.49
N TRP A 5 -11.93 -2.33 2.85
CA TRP A 5 -11.39 -3.51 3.55
C TRP A 5 -10.10 -4.08 2.97
N SER A 6 -9.34 -3.39 2.12
CA SER A 6 -8.05 -3.92 1.66
C SER A 6 -6.97 -2.86 1.63
N LEU A 7 -5.92 -3.08 2.40
CA LEU A 7 -4.64 -2.40 2.20
C LEU A 7 -3.93 -3.18 1.11
N ILE A 8 -3.83 -2.60 -0.08
CA ILE A 8 -3.17 -3.25 -1.20
C ILE A 8 -1.74 -2.81 -1.16
N TYR A 9 -0.92 -3.76 -0.79
CA TYR A 9 0.48 -3.60 -0.54
C TYR A 9 1.23 -3.90 -1.84
N CYS A 10 1.96 -2.94 -2.38
CA CYS A 10 3.02 -3.24 -3.34
C CYS A 10 4.20 -3.81 -2.53
N MET A 11 4.84 -4.90 -2.98
CA MET A 11 5.83 -5.76 -2.26
C MET A 11 7.09 -5.07 -1.64
N SER A 12 7.08 -3.76 -1.38
CA SER A 12 8.22 -2.91 -1.07
C SER A 12 8.63 -2.83 0.41
N LEU A 13 7.76 -3.09 1.39
CA LEU A 13 8.09 -3.08 2.84
C LEU A 13 9.16 -4.13 3.21
N ALA A 14 9.31 -5.21 2.44
CA ALA A 14 10.39 -6.19 2.66
C ALA A 14 11.78 -5.57 2.56
N ARG A 15 11.92 -4.43 1.86
CA ARG A 15 13.19 -3.70 1.73
C ARG A 15 13.50 -2.82 2.95
N LEU A 16 12.60 -2.69 3.93
CA LEU A 16 12.90 -2.06 5.23
C LEU A 16 13.97 -2.83 6.03
N LEU A 17 14.30 -4.06 5.63
CA LEU A 17 15.45 -4.81 6.18
C LEU A 17 16.76 -4.01 6.07
N VAL A 18 16.90 -3.14 5.06
CA VAL A 18 18.07 -2.24 4.95
C VAL A 18 18.28 -1.40 6.20
N ARG A 19 17.21 -0.93 6.86
CA ARG A 19 17.31 -0.19 8.14
C ARG A 19 17.80 -1.09 9.28
N LYS A 20 17.36 -2.34 9.29
CA LYS A 20 17.79 -3.33 10.28
C LYS A 20 19.28 -3.64 10.11
N ASP A 21 19.72 -3.86 8.88
CA ASP A 21 21.13 -4.13 8.56
C ASP A 21 22.03 -2.94 8.93
N ARG A 22 21.62 -1.71 8.58
CA ARG A 22 22.32 -0.49 9.03
C ARG A 22 22.42 -0.39 10.54
N THR A 23 21.36 -0.74 11.27
CA THR A 23 21.37 -0.72 12.74
C THR A 23 22.33 -1.76 13.30
N MET A 24 22.38 -2.95 12.71
CA MET A 24 23.30 -4.01 13.12
C MET A 24 24.76 -3.62 12.89
N LEU A 25 25.04 -2.87 11.82
CA LEU A 25 26.38 -2.41 11.47
C LEU A 25 26.82 -1.15 12.21
N ASP A 26 25.91 -0.43 12.89
CA ASP A 26 26.16 0.85 13.58
C ASP A 26 27.48 0.90 14.39
N PRO A 27 27.86 -0.14 15.17
CA PRO A 27 29.11 -0.10 15.96
C PRO A 27 30.41 -0.03 15.13
N ILE A 28 30.37 -0.40 13.85
CA ILE A 28 31.53 -0.41 12.96
C ILE A 28 31.48 0.68 11.87
N LEU A 29 30.39 1.45 11.82
CA LEU A 29 30.25 2.54 10.86
C LEU A 29 31.01 3.78 11.35
N SER A 30 31.63 4.51 10.41
CA SER A 30 32.18 5.84 10.70
C SER A 30 31.06 6.83 11.00
N LYS A 31 31.35 7.86 11.80
CA LYS A 31 30.37 8.94 12.08
C LYS A 31 29.88 9.66 10.83
N ASP A 32 30.73 9.74 9.81
CA ASP A 32 30.45 10.41 8.53
C ASP A 32 30.01 9.42 7.44
N VAL A 33 29.53 8.23 7.81
CA VAL A 33 29.02 7.26 6.83
C VAL A 33 27.79 7.84 6.11
N LEU A 34 27.75 7.69 4.80
CA LEU A 34 26.57 7.99 4.00
C LEU A 34 25.76 6.71 3.81
N VAL A 35 24.47 6.76 4.17
CA VAL A 35 23.53 5.65 4.01
C VAL A 35 22.62 5.93 2.83
N MET A 36 22.55 4.98 1.90
CA MET A 36 21.70 5.06 0.69
C MET A 36 20.85 3.77 0.60
N PRO A 37 19.52 3.87 0.46
CA PRO A 37 18.70 5.09 0.53
C PRO A 37 18.81 5.81 1.87
N CYS A 38 18.58 7.12 1.89
CA CYS A 38 18.60 7.93 3.10
C CYS A 38 17.28 7.79 3.87
N LYS A 39 16.16 7.72 3.14
CA LYS A 39 14.81 7.58 3.73
C LYS A 39 13.93 6.64 2.91
N GLY A 40 12.96 6.04 3.58
CA GLY A 40 11.80 5.43 2.96
C GLY A 40 10.54 6.18 3.35
N LEU A 41 9.72 6.58 2.38
CA LEU A 41 8.44 7.25 2.60
C LEU A 41 7.32 6.24 2.31
N LEU A 42 6.62 5.76 3.34
CA LEU A 42 5.42 4.95 3.15
C LEU A 42 4.30 5.86 2.67
N LYS A 43 3.91 5.69 1.41
CA LYS A 43 2.82 6.45 0.78
C LYS A 43 1.58 5.60 0.65
N ALA A 44 0.44 6.28 0.58
CA ALA A 44 -0.83 5.66 0.32
C ALA A 44 -1.78 6.53 -0.50
N CYS A 45 -2.72 5.88 -1.18
CA CYS A 45 -3.80 6.52 -1.93
C CYS A 45 -5.08 5.68 -1.81
N ALA A 46 -6.23 6.34 -1.60
CA ALA A 46 -7.53 5.69 -1.64
C ALA A 46 -7.89 5.35 -3.09
N MET A 47 -8.30 4.11 -3.36
CA MET A 47 -8.51 3.64 -4.73
C MET A 47 -9.84 2.91 -4.95
N SER A 48 -10.38 3.08 -6.15
CA SER A 48 -11.41 2.22 -6.73
C SER A 48 -10.75 1.12 -7.55
N LEU A 49 -11.05 -0.15 -7.22
CA LEU A 49 -10.41 -1.36 -7.75
C LEU A 49 -11.46 -2.47 -7.92
N PRO A 50 -12.46 -2.28 -8.80
CA PRO A 50 -13.61 -3.18 -8.90
C PRO A 50 -13.25 -4.63 -9.24
N ASP A 51 -12.29 -4.86 -10.15
CA ASP A 51 -11.91 -6.22 -10.56
C ASP A 51 -11.23 -6.99 -9.42
N LEU A 52 -10.29 -6.32 -8.73
CA LEU A 52 -9.65 -6.89 -7.55
C LEU A 52 -10.66 -7.15 -6.44
N TRP A 53 -11.58 -6.21 -6.21
CA TRP A 53 -12.67 -6.39 -5.24
C TRP A 53 -13.53 -7.61 -5.59
N ASN A 54 -13.98 -7.73 -6.84
CA ASN A 54 -14.83 -8.83 -7.30
C ASN A 54 -14.14 -10.19 -7.18
N SER A 55 -12.81 -10.25 -7.34
CA SER A 55 -12.05 -11.49 -7.17
C SER A 55 -11.99 -12.02 -5.73
N ARG A 56 -12.30 -11.17 -4.74
CA ARG A 56 -12.12 -11.48 -3.30
C ARG A 56 -13.34 -11.15 -2.43
N CYS A 57 -14.43 -10.63 -2.99
CA CYS A 57 -15.61 -10.28 -2.20
C CYS A 57 -16.37 -11.53 -1.74
N CYS A 58 -17.06 -11.44 -0.60
CA CYS A 58 -17.88 -12.53 -0.08
C CYS A 58 -18.90 -12.95 -1.12
N LEU A 59 -18.86 -14.23 -1.50
CA LEU A 59 -19.86 -14.85 -2.34
C LEU A 59 -21.15 -15.04 -1.54
N LYS A 60 -22.30 -14.86 -2.20
CA LYS A 60 -23.62 -15.07 -1.62
C LYS A 60 -24.33 -16.17 -2.42
N SER A 61 -25.54 -15.89 -2.91
CA SER A 61 -26.19 -16.75 -3.89
C SER A 61 -25.64 -16.45 -5.28
N ILE A 62 -25.13 -17.47 -5.95
CA ILE A 62 -24.68 -17.42 -7.35
C ILE A 62 -25.40 -18.54 -8.07
N GLU A 63 -26.12 -18.20 -9.15
CA GLU A 63 -26.95 -19.15 -9.91
C GLU A 63 -27.93 -19.96 -9.03
N GLY A 64 -28.45 -19.35 -7.96
CA GLY A 64 -29.41 -19.98 -7.04
C GLY A 64 -28.78 -20.87 -5.96
N PHE A 65 -27.46 -21.03 -5.93
CA PHE A 65 -26.75 -21.83 -4.91
C PHE A 65 -26.09 -20.91 -3.88
N ASP A 66 -26.23 -21.25 -2.59
CA ASP A 66 -25.53 -20.55 -1.52
C ASP A 66 -24.05 -20.97 -1.45
N HIS A 67 -23.17 -20.00 -1.68
CA HIS A 67 -21.71 -20.17 -1.64
C HIS A 67 -21.08 -19.60 -0.36
N SER A 68 -21.88 -19.24 0.64
CA SER A 68 -21.40 -18.64 1.90
C SER A 68 -20.30 -19.47 2.59
N VAL A 69 -20.38 -20.81 2.52
CA VAL A 69 -19.38 -21.75 3.08
C VAL A 69 -18.00 -21.58 2.46
N VAL A 70 -17.93 -21.19 1.18
CA VAL A 70 -16.67 -20.99 0.46
C VAL A 70 -15.90 -19.82 1.05
N ASN A 71 -16.58 -18.76 1.49
CA ASN A 71 -15.95 -17.59 2.10
C ASN A 71 -15.17 -17.96 3.37
N ALA A 72 -15.69 -18.90 4.17
CA ALA A 72 -15.03 -19.38 5.37
C ALA A 72 -13.83 -20.30 5.05
N SER A 73 -13.89 -21.01 3.92
CA SER A 73 -12.88 -22.00 3.53
C SER A 73 -11.70 -21.40 2.77
N LEU A 74 -11.95 -20.50 1.82
CA LEU A 74 -10.93 -19.87 0.97
C LEU A 74 -10.48 -18.49 1.49
N GLY A 75 -11.30 -17.88 2.35
CA GLY A 75 -11.11 -16.51 2.81
C GLY A 75 -11.66 -15.49 1.80
N ALA A 76 -12.68 -14.73 2.22
CA ALA A 76 -13.11 -13.53 1.54
C ALA A 76 -12.48 -12.29 2.18
N CYS A 77 -12.30 -11.21 1.41
CA CYS A 77 -11.75 -9.94 1.88
C CYS A 77 -12.78 -8.81 1.83
N GLY A 78 -13.73 -8.87 0.90
CA GLY A 78 -14.79 -7.87 0.73
C GLY A 78 -16.11 -8.30 1.35
N ASP A 79 -16.91 -7.36 1.86
CA ASP A 79 -18.21 -7.61 2.52
C ASP A 79 -18.13 -8.59 3.73
N LEU A 80 -16.98 -8.62 4.43
CA LEU A 80 -16.85 -9.31 5.72
C LEU A 80 -17.63 -8.57 6.84
N PRO A 81 -18.16 -9.30 7.85
CA PRO A 81 -18.70 -8.65 9.05
C PRO A 81 -17.59 -7.91 9.82
N LEU A 82 -17.83 -6.65 10.18
CA LEU A 82 -17.02 -5.88 11.15
C LEU A 82 -16.83 -6.75 12.42
N PRO A 83 -15.62 -6.93 12.99
CA PRO A 83 -14.49 -5.99 13.06
C PRO A 83 -13.16 -6.56 12.52
N GLN A 84 -13.20 -7.51 11.58
CA GLN A 84 -11.97 -8.16 11.09
C GLN A 84 -11.17 -7.19 10.22
N ALA A 85 -9.96 -6.83 10.68
CA ALA A 85 -9.02 -6.08 9.86
C ALA A 85 -8.82 -6.82 8.53
N GLY A 86 -9.14 -6.13 7.43
CA GLY A 86 -8.98 -6.69 6.10
C GLY A 86 -7.50 -7.00 5.80
N PRO A 87 -7.22 -7.99 4.95
CA PRO A 87 -5.85 -8.44 4.73
C PRO A 87 -5.02 -7.41 3.95
N TYR A 88 -3.70 -7.46 4.15
CA TYR A 88 -2.74 -6.85 3.25
C TYR A 88 -2.59 -7.74 2.01
N LEU A 89 -2.87 -7.18 0.84
CA LEU A 89 -2.81 -7.94 -0.40
C LEU A 89 -1.57 -7.53 -1.21
N PRO A 90 -0.59 -8.43 -1.43
CA PRO A 90 0.67 -8.10 -2.11
C PRO A 90 0.50 -8.07 -3.64
N TYR A 91 -0.37 -7.19 -4.16
CA TYR A 91 -0.63 -7.09 -5.60
C TYR A 91 0.08 -5.90 -6.22
N HIS A 92 0.50 -6.08 -7.47
CA HIS A 92 0.83 -4.96 -8.34
C HIS A 92 -0.45 -4.38 -8.92
N ILE A 93 -0.79 -3.15 -8.51
CA ILE A 93 -2.04 -2.46 -8.91
C ILE A 93 -2.23 -2.41 -10.43
N TRP A 94 -1.15 -2.29 -11.21
CA TRP A 94 -1.23 -2.27 -12.68
C TRP A 94 -1.78 -3.58 -13.29
N GLN A 95 -1.76 -4.69 -12.55
CA GLN A 95 -2.32 -5.98 -12.97
C GLN A 95 -3.77 -6.18 -12.50
N CYS A 96 -4.32 -5.23 -11.74
CA CYS A 96 -5.61 -5.35 -11.09
C CYS A 96 -6.79 -4.85 -11.95
N GLY A 97 -6.60 -4.76 -13.27
CA GLY A 97 -7.64 -4.34 -14.20
C GLY A 97 -7.98 -2.86 -14.07
N GLU A 98 -9.28 -2.56 -13.94
CA GLU A 98 -9.73 -1.18 -13.76
C GLU A 98 -9.29 -0.60 -12.43
N THR A 99 -8.63 0.57 -12.49
CA THR A 99 -8.15 1.27 -11.30
C THR A 99 -8.43 2.77 -11.44
N ASN A 100 -8.86 3.42 -10.34
CA ASN A 100 -8.99 4.87 -10.26
C ASN A 100 -8.56 5.38 -8.88
N GLU A 101 -7.80 6.47 -8.86
CA GLU A 101 -7.44 7.18 -7.64
C GLU A 101 -8.63 8.00 -7.14
N LEU A 102 -8.94 7.90 -5.85
CA LEU A 102 -10.05 8.60 -5.21
C LEU A 102 -9.56 9.70 -4.25
N SER A 103 -8.28 9.73 -3.92
CA SER A 103 -7.63 10.76 -3.11
C SER A 103 -6.30 11.17 -3.72
N GLN A 104 -5.69 12.23 -3.19
CA GLN A 104 -4.27 12.49 -3.41
C GLN A 104 -3.41 11.43 -2.71
N GLU A 105 -2.17 11.29 -3.16
CA GLU A 105 -1.14 10.51 -2.47
C GLU A 105 -0.74 11.20 -1.16
N LEU A 106 -0.65 10.44 -0.08
CA LEU A 106 -0.24 10.94 1.23
C LEU A 106 0.94 10.14 1.77
N ILE A 107 1.87 10.82 2.44
CA ILE A 107 2.90 10.17 3.26
C ILE A 107 2.25 9.75 4.57
N VAL A 108 2.18 8.45 4.81
CA VAL A 108 1.65 7.85 6.05
C VAL A 108 2.72 7.76 7.12
N MET A 109 3.96 7.45 6.72
CA MET A 109 5.08 7.28 7.63
C MET A 109 6.40 7.53 6.91
N GLU A 110 7.39 8.02 7.66
CA GLU A 110 8.76 8.19 7.19
C GLU A 110 9.70 7.30 7.98
N PHE A 111 10.65 6.69 7.27
CA PHE A 111 11.70 5.89 7.85
C PHE A 111 13.04 6.53 7.54
N ASP A 112 13.70 7.06 8.56
CA ASP A 112 15.08 7.55 8.45
C ASP A 112 16.06 6.39 8.61
N PHE A 113 16.89 6.16 7.60
CA PHE A 113 17.91 5.11 7.59
C PHE A 113 19.27 5.62 8.05
N SER A 114 19.41 6.92 8.27
CA SER A 114 20.61 7.52 8.87
C SER A 114 20.73 7.17 10.36
N ASN A 115 19.61 6.80 10.99
CA ASN A 115 19.51 6.51 12.41
C ASN A 115 19.18 5.02 12.67
N PRO A 116 19.56 4.49 13.85
CA PRO A 116 19.16 3.16 14.29
C PRO A 116 17.63 2.95 14.22
N ILE A 117 17.21 1.69 14.11
CA ILE A 117 15.80 1.34 14.10
C ILE A 117 15.14 1.73 15.42
N SER A 118 13.99 2.38 15.31
CA SER A 118 13.14 2.76 16.42
C SER A 118 11.68 2.42 16.10
N PRO A 119 10.89 2.00 17.10
CA PRO A 119 9.44 1.87 16.93
C PRO A 119 8.84 3.19 16.44
N CYS A 120 7.95 3.12 15.47
CA CYS A 120 7.23 4.28 14.94
C CYS A 120 5.79 3.90 14.60
N SER A 121 4.90 4.88 14.73
CA SER A 121 3.50 4.79 14.32
C SER A 121 3.11 6.09 13.65
N GLY A 122 2.17 6.00 12.73
CA GLY A 122 1.72 7.11 11.90
C GLY A 122 0.24 6.96 11.62
N ASN A 123 -0.44 8.10 11.48
CA ASN A 123 -1.84 8.15 11.10
C ASN A 123 -1.98 9.15 9.95
N ALA A 124 -2.81 8.83 8.97
CA ALA A 124 -3.11 9.70 7.85
C ALA A 124 -4.62 9.86 7.70
N LYS A 125 -5.06 11.07 7.36
CA LYS A 125 -6.45 11.37 7.03
C LYS A 125 -6.55 11.61 5.53
N PHE A 126 -7.39 10.84 4.85
CA PHE A 126 -7.60 10.94 3.42
C PHE A 126 -8.80 11.82 3.12
N GLU A 127 -8.60 12.81 2.25
CA GLU A 127 -9.68 13.58 1.65
C GLU A 127 -9.95 13.01 0.25
N PHE A 128 -11.20 12.62 0.01
CA PHE A 128 -11.62 12.06 -1.27
C PHE A 128 -11.80 13.18 -2.30
N THR A 129 -10.96 13.20 -3.32
CA THR A 129 -10.95 14.22 -4.37
C THR A 129 -11.69 13.80 -5.64
N ALA A 130 -12.09 12.52 -5.75
CA ALA A 130 -12.86 12.01 -6.88
C ALA A 130 -14.04 11.13 -6.41
N PRO A 131 -15.15 11.11 -7.16
CA PRO A 131 -16.29 10.26 -6.85
C PRO A 131 -15.97 8.78 -7.13
N GLY A 132 -16.56 7.87 -6.34
CA GLY A 132 -16.44 6.44 -6.57
C GLY A 132 -16.67 5.60 -5.31
N VAL A 133 -16.53 4.28 -5.46
CA VAL A 133 -16.51 3.34 -4.33
C VAL A 133 -15.06 3.09 -3.96
N CYS A 134 -14.70 3.46 -2.73
CA CYS A 134 -13.39 3.11 -2.18
C CYS A 134 -13.40 1.62 -1.80
N HIS A 135 -12.58 0.85 -2.51
CA HIS A 135 -12.40 -0.58 -2.27
C HIS A 135 -11.22 -0.84 -1.33
N GLY A 136 -10.24 0.08 -1.30
CA GLY A 136 -9.05 -0.06 -0.49
C GLY A 136 -8.09 1.12 -0.58
N PHE A 137 -7.00 1.01 0.16
CA PHE A 137 -5.87 1.94 0.06
C PHE A 137 -4.68 1.21 -0.54
N ALA A 138 -4.13 1.73 -1.63
CA ALA A 138 -2.83 1.26 -2.11
C ALA A 138 -1.73 1.83 -1.22
N LEU A 139 -0.72 1.02 -0.89
CA LEU A 139 0.45 1.37 -0.10
C LEU A 139 1.73 1.02 -0.88
N TRP A 140 2.70 1.92 -0.86
CA TRP A 140 4.02 1.70 -1.46
C TRP A 140 5.09 2.53 -0.75
N ILE A 141 6.36 2.32 -1.11
CA ILE A 141 7.47 3.13 -0.60
C ILE A 141 8.08 3.96 -1.73
N ASP A 142 8.27 5.25 -1.47
CA ASP A 142 9.20 6.09 -2.22
C ASP A 142 10.55 6.10 -1.48
N TRP A 143 11.61 5.72 -2.18
CA TRP A 143 12.98 5.67 -1.64
C TRP A 143 13.70 6.97 -1.97
N VAL A 144 14.07 7.72 -0.94
CA VAL A 144 14.89 8.91 -1.08
C VAL A 144 16.35 8.49 -1.09
N MET A 145 17.04 8.77 -2.17
CA MET A 145 18.37 8.22 -2.43
C MET A 145 19.51 9.13 -1.96
N ASP A 146 19.23 10.41 -1.70
CA ASP A 146 20.21 11.42 -1.29
C ASP A 146 19.68 12.29 -0.12
N ALA A 147 20.60 13.02 0.53
CA ALA A 147 20.26 13.86 1.68
C ALA A 147 19.47 15.11 1.26
N GLU A 148 19.71 15.57 0.02
CA GLU A 148 19.03 16.70 -0.61
C GLU A 148 17.59 16.37 -1.02
N ASN A 149 17.19 15.10 -0.97
CA ASN A 149 15.92 14.57 -1.46
C ASN A 149 15.68 14.91 -2.96
N SER A 150 16.75 15.01 -3.74
CA SER A 150 16.68 15.34 -5.17
C SER A 150 16.41 14.09 -6.03
N VAL A 151 16.77 12.91 -5.53
CA VAL A 151 16.56 11.63 -6.23
C VAL A 151 15.60 10.75 -5.43
N VAL A 152 14.41 10.53 -5.99
CA VAL A 152 13.38 9.67 -5.39
C VAL A 152 13.01 8.54 -6.35
N ILE A 153 13.07 7.30 -5.87
CA ILE A 153 12.65 6.12 -6.62
C ILE A 153 11.33 5.61 -6.03
N SER A 154 10.24 5.75 -6.79
CA SER A 154 8.94 5.25 -6.37
C SER A 154 8.75 3.77 -6.71
N THR A 155 8.12 3.04 -5.79
CA THR A 155 7.59 1.68 -6.04
C THR A 155 6.07 1.68 -6.20
N GLY A 156 5.47 2.87 -6.26
CA GLY A 156 4.05 3.06 -6.43
C GLY A 156 3.56 2.74 -7.83
N PRO A 157 2.23 2.76 -8.03
CA PRO A 157 1.60 2.39 -9.28
C PRO A 157 1.94 3.27 -10.49
N GLY A 158 2.78 4.31 -10.36
CA GLY A 158 3.35 5.05 -11.49
C GLY A 158 2.31 5.38 -12.55
N MET A 159 1.23 6.04 -12.16
CA MET A 159 0.17 6.41 -13.10
C MET A 159 0.68 7.56 -13.98
N SER A 160 1.52 7.22 -14.97
CA SER A 160 1.72 8.09 -16.11
C SER A 160 0.34 8.35 -16.69
N SER A 161 -0.04 9.63 -16.71
CA SER A 161 -1.19 10.17 -17.41
C SER A 161 -1.14 9.79 -18.89
N HIS A 162 -1.48 8.55 -19.23
CA HIS A 162 -1.86 8.23 -20.58
C HIS A 162 -3.23 8.85 -20.82
N PRO A 163 -3.37 9.79 -21.77
CA PRO A 163 -4.69 10.18 -22.21
C PRO A 163 -5.33 8.91 -22.77
N ARG A 164 -6.43 8.47 -22.13
CA ARG A 164 -7.28 7.45 -22.72
C ARG A 164 -7.90 8.07 -23.96
N VAL A 165 -7.33 7.78 -25.13
CA VAL A 165 -8.00 7.96 -26.41
C VAL A 165 -9.02 6.83 -26.50
N GLY A 166 -10.30 7.19 -26.45
CA GLY A 166 -11.46 6.33 -26.62
C GLY A 166 -12.69 7.20 -26.76
#